data_AF-A0A970BCZ5-F1
#
_entry.id   AF-A0A970BCZ5-F1
#
_cell.length_a   1.000
_cell.length_b   1.000
_cell.length_c   1.000
_cell.angle_alpha   90.00
_cell.angle_beta   90.00
_cell.angle_gamma   90.00
#
_symmetry.space_group_name_H-M   'P 1'
#
loop_
_entity.id
_entity.type
_entity.pdbx_description
1 polymer ?
#
loop_
_entity_poly.entity_id
_entity_poly.type
_entity_poly.pdbx_seq_one_letter_code
_entity_poly.pdbx_strand_id
1 'polypeptide(L)'
;VLNWSILIVWFMGLSLLIALAISLSTDFSNSGEIVTSENLQTNAEKRIFVNMKDDKLNKGDFDFKEIGNYKILKQNQNLTTYGNAQINLYHTADSLAYLEIVKTGRGSTKSEASFNAKNISYYYVIQDSCINIDSFFKINDDVKIRNQSLSLNFYLPNSFSIKFDEQSLKLLNKSIIPDSKRLPRMVQAVFLMQNKELQLVSE
;
A
#
# COMPACT_ATOMS: atom_id res chain seq x y z
N VAL A 1 -7.89 57.34 18.22
CA VAL A 1 -8.66 56.31 18.96
C VAL A 1 -8.23 54.96 18.39
N LEU A 2 -7.57 54.13 19.18
CA LEU A 2 -7.02 52.85 18.71
C LEU A 2 -8.19 51.88 18.48
N ASN A 3 -8.38 51.39 17.25
CA ASN A 3 -9.50 50.51 16.91
C ASN A 3 -9.24 49.07 17.38
N TRP A 4 -9.42 48.80 18.67
CA TRP A 4 -9.28 47.47 19.27
C TRP A 4 -10.21 46.40 18.67
N SER A 5 -11.29 46.81 18.01
CA SER A 5 -12.25 45.90 17.38
C SER A 5 -11.63 44.98 16.34
N ILE A 6 -10.67 45.47 15.53
CA ILE A 6 -10.01 44.62 14.52
C ILE A 6 -9.09 43.58 15.16
N LEU A 7 -8.43 43.95 16.27
CA LEU A 7 -7.58 43.04 17.03
C LEU A 7 -8.41 41.92 17.65
N ILE A 8 -9.58 42.24 18.22
CA ILE A 8 -10.48 41.24 18.81
C ILE A 8 -10.97 40.23 17.76
N VAL A 9 -11.43 40.72 16.60
CA VAL A 9 -11.87 39.86 15.49
C VAL A 9 -10.71 38.99 14.98
N TRP A 10 -9.51 39.56 14.90
CA TRP A 10 -8.31 38.83 14.49
C TRP A 10 -7.97 37.70 15.48
N PHE A 11 -7.99 37.96 16.78
CA PHE A 11 -7.73 36.94 17.81
C PHE A 11 -8.81 35.85 17.84
N MET A 12 -10.08 36.18 17.59
CA MET A 12 -11.15 35.18 17.44
C MET A 12 -10.90 34.29 16.22
N GLY A 13 -10.58 34.89 15.06
CA GLY A 13 -10.24 34.14 13.86
C GLY A 13 -9.04 33.22 14.06
N LEU A 14 -7.98 33.73 14.71
CA LEU A 14 -6.79 32.95 15.03
C LEU A 14 -7.13 31.77 15.96
N SER A 15 -7.94 32.01 16.99
CA SER A 15 -8.33 30.96 17.95
C SER A 15 -9.15 29.85 17.27
N LEU A 16 -10.05 30.21 16.35
CA LEU A 16 -10.80 29.23 15.56
C LEU A 16 -9.88 28.42 14.64
N LEU A 17 -8.91 29.06 13.97
CA LEU A 17 -7.94 28.37 13.13
C LEU A 17 -7.08 27.38 13.96
N ILE A 18 -6.64 27.78 15.15
CA ILE A 18 -5.89 26.91 16.06
C ILE A 18 -6.74 25.71 16.47
N ALA A 19 -8.00 25.92 16.85
CA ALA A 19 -8.89 24.83 17.23
C ALA A 19 -9.12 23.83 16.08
N LEU A 20 -9.31 24.33 14.85
CA LEU A 20 -9.45 23.49 13.65
C LEU A 20 -8.17 22.72 13.35
N ALA A 21 -7.00 23.36 13.47
CA ALA A 21 -5.71 22.70 13.25
C ALA A 21 -5.47 21.56 14.24
N ILE A 22 -5.78 21.77 15.54
CA ILE A 22 -5.68 20.74 16.56
C ILE A 22 -6.61 19.58 16.25
N SER A 23 -7.89 19.87 15.96
CA SER A 23 -8.89 18.84 15.64
C SER A 23 -8.47 17.99 14.43
N LEU A 24 -8.03 18.64 13.34
CA LEU A 24 -7.56 17.94 12.15
C LEU A 24 -6.31 17.10 12.44
N SER A 25 -5.40 17.59 13.28
CA SER A 25 -4.20 16.84 13.68
C SER A 25 -4.57 15.60 14.50
N THR A 26 -5.51 15.73 15.43
CA THR A 26 -5.94 14.61 16.29
C THR A 26 -6.56 13.46 15.49
N ASP A 27 -7.27 13.75 14.40
CA ASP A 27 -7.88 12.73 13.53
C ASP A 27 -6.88 11.77 12.86
N PHE A 28 -5.60 12.12 12.79
CA PHE A 28 -4.54 11.30 12.19
C PHE A 28 -3.45 10.90 13.19
N SER A 29 -3.69 11.13 14.48
CA SER A 29 -2.71 10.94 15.54
C SER A 29 -2.44 9.45 15.85
N ASN A 30 -3.44 8.59 15.66
CA ASN A 30 -3.32 7.16 15.94
C ASN A 30 -3.18 6.34 14.66
N SER A 31 -2.43 5.25 14.76
CA SER A 31 -2.26 4.25 13.71
C SER A 31 -2.85 2.91 14.16
N GLY A 32 -3.50 2.23 13.23
CA GLY A 32 -4.01 0.88 13.40
C GLY A 32 -3.49 0.00 12.28
N GLU A 33 -3.25 -1.26 12.60
CA GLU A 33 -2.63 -2.23 11.71
C GLU A 33 -3.32 -3.58 11.86
N ILE A 34 -3.52 -4.26 10.73
CA ILE A 34 -4.02 -5.63 10.63
C ILE A 34 -3.02 -6.38 9.75
N VAL A 35 -2.40 -7.41 10.32
CA VAL A 35 -1.41 -8.26 9.63
C VAL A 35 -2.00 -9.65 9.44
N THR A 36 -1.93 -10.14 8.20
CA THR A 36 -2.24 -11.53 7.86
C THR A 36 -0.98 -12.16 7.29
N SER A 37 -0.54 -13.29 7.86
CA SER A 37 0.64 -14.02 7.40
C SER A 37 0.24 -15.30 6.67
N GLU A 38 0.81 -15.51 5.50
CA GLU A 38 0.59 -16.69 4.65
C GLU A 38 1.94 -17.35 4.35
N ASN A 39 2.04 -18.66 4.59
CA ASN A 39 3.25 -19.40 4.23
C ASN A 39 3.29 -19.62 2.71
N LEU A 40 4.45 -19.38 2.10
CA LEU A 40 4.63 -19.54 0.67
C LEU A 40 5.27 -20.89 0.39
N GLN A 41 4.57 -21.72 -0.37
CA GLN A 41 5.17 -22.92 -0.92
C GLN A 41 6.08 -22.54 -2.08
N THR A 42 7.15 -23.31 -2.29
CA THR A 42 8.08 -23.07 -3.38
C THR A 42 8.24 -24.29 -4.25
N ASN A 43 8.60 -24.07 -5.51
CA ASN A 43 8.98 -25.16 -6.40
C ASN A 43 10.35 -25.77 -6.01
N ALA A 44 10.78 -26.80 -6.73
CA ALA A 44 12.07 -27.45 -6.53
C ALA A 44 13.28 -26.48 -6.66
N GLU A 45 13.11 -25.35 -7.37
CA GLU A 45 14.11 -24.31 -7.56
C GLU A 45 14.05 -23.20 -6.49
N LYS A 46 13.20 -23.33 -5.45
CA LYS A 46 12.97 -22.31 -4.42
C LYS A 46 12.60 -20.94 -5.01
N ARG A 47 11.82 -20.95 -6.10
CA ARG A 47 11.34 -19.77 -6.81
C ARG A 47 9.87 -19.51 -6.54
N ILE A 48 9.55 -18.24 -6.31
CA ILE A 48 8.20 -17.71 -6.13
C ILE A 48 7.86 -16.84 -7.34
N PHE A 49 6.65 -16.96 -7.87
CA PHE A 49 6.17 -16.19 -9.01
C PHE A 49 5.07 -15.26 -8.54
N VAL A 50 5.23 -13.96 -8.78
CA VAL A 50 4.23 -12.94 -8.50
C VAL A 50 3.73 -12.40 -9.82
N ASN A 51 2.44 -12.61 -10.08
CA ASN A 51 1.77 -12.13 -11.27
C ASN A 51 0.66 -11.16 -10.86
N MET A 52 0.44 -10.14 -11.68
CA MET A 52 -0.63 -9.18 -11.45
C MET A 52 -1.68 -9.29 -12.55
N LYS A 53 -2.95 -9.40 -12.15
CA LYS A 53 -4.05 -9.42 -13.14
C LYS A 53 -4.18 -8.06 -13.82
N ASP A 54 -4.59 -8.12 -15.09
CA ASP A 54 -4.71 -6.97 -15.97
C ASP A 54 -5.54 -5.82 -15.39
N ASP A 55 -4.96 -4.63 -15.46
CA ASP A 55 -5.38 -3.46 -14.69
C ASP A 55 -6.37 -2.60 -15.46
N LYS A 56 -7.67 -2.88 -15.28
CA LYS A 56 -8.74 -2.11 -15.92
C LYS A 56 -8.77 -0.64 -15.48
N LEU A 57 -8.34 -0.32 -14.26
CA LEU A 57 -8.34 1.05 -13.76
C LEU A 57 -7.22 1.89 -14.38
N ASN A 58 -6.08 1.28 -14.71
CA ASN A 58 -4.98 1.97 -15.38
C ASN A 58 -5.12 2.02 -16.90
N LYS A 59 -6.01 1.23 -17.50
CA LYS A 59 -6.29 1.23 -18.95
C LYS A 59 -7.25 2.33 -19.41
N GLY A 60 -7.76 3.15 -18.50
CA GLY A 60 -8.69 4.23 -18.84
C GLY A 60 -10.11 3.75 -19.16
N ASP A 61 -10.45 2.50 -18.82
CA ASP A 61 -11.79 1.95 -19.00
C ASP A 61 -12.83 2.64 -18.08
N PHE A 62 -12.35 3.42 -17.10
CA PHE A 62 -13.19 4.13 -16.13
C PHE A 62 -12.72 5.57 -15.93
N ASP A 63 -13.69 6.47 -15.74
CA ASP A 63 -13.44 7.86 -15.34
C ASP A 63 -13.27 7.96 -13.82
N PHE A 64 -12.04 8.19 -13.36
CA PHE A 64 -11.69 8.38 -11.95
C PHE A 64 -11.08 9.75 -11.69
N LYS A 65 -11.31 10.26 -10.48
CA LYS A 65 -10.57 11.39 -9.94
C LYS A 65 -9.42 10.91 -9.07
N GLU A 66 -8.21 11.37 -9.35
CA GLU A 66 -7.05 11.12 -8.49
C GLU A 66 -6.97 12.16 -7.35
N ILE A 67 -6.80 11.68 -6.12
CA ILE A 67 -6.57 12.50 -4.93
C ILE A 67 -5.44 11.87 -4.13
N GLY A 68 -4.26 12.49 -4.16
CA GLY A 68 -3.06 11.93 -3.54
C GLY A 68 -2.72 10.56 -4.13
N ASN A 69 -2.67 9.53 -3.29
CA ASN A 69 -2.42 8.14 -3.68
C ASN A 69 -3.71 7.32 -3.95
N TYR A 70 -4.87 7.97 -4.00
CA TYR A 70 -6.16 7.31 -4.20
C TYR A 70 -6.80 7.67 -5.54
N LYS A 71 -7.52 6.69 -6.11
CA LYS A 71 -8.40 6.86 -7.26
C LYS A 71 -9.84 6.72 -6.82
N ILE A 72 -10.66 7.72 -7.09
CA ILE A 72 -12.07 7.74 -6.71
C ILE A 72 -12.92 7.60 -7.97
N LEU A 73 -13.67 6.52 -8.05
CA LEU A 73 -14.60 6.21 -9.12
C LEU A 73 -16.01 6.56 -8.71
N LYS A 74 -16.77 7.19 -9.61
CA LYS A 74 -18.21 7.42 -9.41
C LYS A 74 -19.00 6.48 -10.32
N GLN A 75 -19.73 5.54 -9.72
CA GLN A 75 -20.59 4.61 -10.45
C GLN A 75 -21.99 4.60 -9.84
N ASN A 76 -23.02 4.89 -10.65
CA ASN A 76 -24.44 4.82 -10.24
C ASN A 76 -24.72 5.49 -8.88
N GLN A 77 -24.18 6.69 -8.67
CA GLN A 77 -24.28 7.51 -7.45
C GLN A 77 -23.40 7.07 -6.26
N ASN A 78 -22.72 5.93 -6.34
CA ASN A 78 -21.76 5.49 -5.32
C ASN A 78 -20.34 5.95 -5.67
N LEU A 79 -19.58 6.34 -4.65
CA LEU A 79 -18.17 6.68 -4.75
C LEU A 79 -17.33 5.52 -4.22
N THR A 80 -16.58 4.87 -5.11
CA THR A 80 -15.67 3.79 -4.75
C THR A 80 -14.25 4.33 -4.72
N THR A 81 -13.54 4.12 -3.62
CA THR A 81 -12.14 4.56 -3.46
C THR A 81 -11.19 3.38 -3.57
N TYR A 82 -10.17 3.55 -4.40
CA TYR A 82 -9.09 2.59 -4.61
C TYR A 82 -7.75 3.21 -4.22
N GLY A 83 -6.86 2.41 -3.65
CA GLY A 83 -5.46 2.78 -3.39
C GLY A 83 -4.51 1.73 -3.98
N ASN A 84 -3.29 2.14 -4.32
CA ASN A 84 -2.28 1.23 -4.86
C ASN A 84 -1.74 0.30 -3.75
N ALA A 85 -1.67 -0.99 -4.03
CA ALA A 85 -0.90 -1.91 -3.20
C ALA A 85 0.60 -1.65 -3.39
N GLN A 86 1.40 -1.87 -2.34
CA GLN A 86 2.85 -1.73 -2.41
C GLN A 86 3.53 -3.05 -2.06
N ILE A 87 4.53 -3.45 -2.84
CA ILE A 87 5.30 -4.67 -2.58
C ILE A 87 6.63 -4.29 -1.94
N ASN A 88 6.97 -4.97 -0.84
CA ASN A 88 8.28 -4.88 -0.21
C ASN A 88 8.91 -6.28 -0.14
N LEU A 89 10.23 -6.32 -0.20
CA LEU A 89 11.02 -7.54 -0.10
C LEU A 89 11.93 -7.45 1.12
N TYR A 90 11.93 -8.48 1.94
CA TYR A 90 12.71 -8.57 3.16
C TYR A 90 13.41 -9.93 3.25
N HIS A 91 14.52 -9.95 3.98
CA HIS A 91 15.20 -11.19 4.37
C HIS A 91 14.55 -11.76 5.64
N THR A 92 14.33 -13.07 5.69
CA THR A 92 14.02 -13.81 6.93
C THR A 92 15.11 -14.83 7.26
N ALA A 93 15.30 -15.09 8.55
CA ALA A 93 16.14 -16.18 9.04
C ALA A 93 15.42 -17.54 9.05
N ASP A 94 14.11 -17.55 8.82
CA ASP A 94 13.31 -18.76 8.77
C ASP A 94 13.69 -19.63 7.56
N SER A 95 13.34 -20.92 7.63
CA SER A 95 13.61 -21.87 6.55
C SER A 95 12.63 -21.76 5.38
N LEU A 96 11.46 -21.16 5.61
CA LEU A 96 10.39 -21.03 4.64
C LEU A 96 10.14 -19.55 4.32
N ALA A 97 9.77 -19.28 3.07
CA ALA A 97 9.30 -17.97 2.67
C ALA A 97 7.85 -17.76 3.12
N TYR A 98 7.49 -16.53 3.44
CA TYR A 98 6.13 -16.16 3.80
C TYR A 98 5.78 -14.76 3.28
N LEU A 99 4.49 -14.50 3.15
CA LEU A 99 3.90 -13.23 2.75
C LEU A 99 3.13 -12.66 3.93
N GLU A 100 3.45 -11.43 4.32
CA GLU A 100 2.60 -10.63 5.20
C GLU A 100 1.81 -9.62 4.40
N ILE A 101 0.49 -9.69 4.51
CA ILE A 101 -0.43 -8.66 4.03
C ILE A 101 -0.71 -7.72 5.18
N VAL A 102 -0.10 -6.54 5.11
CA VAL A 102 -0.20 -5.51 6.14
C VAL A 102 -1.17 -4.43 5.68
N LYS A 103 -2.30 -4.31 6.38
CA LYS A 103 -3.30 -3.26 6.20
C LYS A 103 -3.11 -2.22 7.29
N THR A 104 -2.94 -0.96 6.92
CA THR A 104 -2.84 0.13 7.89
C THR A 104 -3.88 1.20 7.64
N GLY A 105 -4.23 1.93 8.69
CA GLY A 105 -5.11 3.08 8.62
C GLY A 105 -4.88 4.01 9.81
N ARG A 106 -5.25 5.29 9.64
CA ARG A 106 -5.21 6.28 10.73
C ARG A 106 -6.59 6.58 11.29
N GLY A 107 -6.63 7.14 12.49
CA GLY A 107 -7.87 7.59 13.12
C GLY A 107 -7.63 8.48 14.33
N SER A 108 -8.72 9.05 14.85
CA SER A 108 -8.69 9.87 16.08
C SER A 108 -8.37 9.03 17.32
N THR A 109 -8.68 7.73 17.27
CA THR A 109 -8.37 6.75 18.31
C THR A 109 -7.74 5.51 17.69
N LYS A 110 -7.05 4.70 18.50
CA LYS A 110 -6.51 3.40 18.06
C LYS A 110 -7.61 2.47 17.53
N SER A 111 -8.78 2.47 18.17
CA SER A 111 -9.92 1.65 17.73
C SER A 111 -10.43 2.07 16.36
N GLU A 112 -10.58 3.38 16.10
CA GLU A 112 -10.97 3.89 14.80
C GLU A 112 -9.91 3.58 13.74
N ALA A 113 -8.63 3.75 14.07
CA ALA A 113 -7.53 3.45 13.16
C ALA A 113 -7.51 1.96 12.76
N SER A 114 -7.71 1.04 13.71
CA SER A 114 -7.83 -0.40 13.43
C SER A 114 -9.09 -0.74 12.65
N PHE A 115 -10.22 -0.05 12.90
CA PHE A 115 -11.43 -0.20 12.11
C PHE A 115 -11.19 0.21 10.65
N ASN A 116 -10.51 1.33 10.42
CA ASN A 116 -10.16 1.82 9.09
C ASN A 116 -9.22 0.84 8.36
N ALA A 117 -8.23 0.29 9.04
CA ALA A 117 -7.32 -0.73 8.49
C ALA A 117 -8.06 -2.03 8.11
N LYS A 118 -8.97 -2.49 8.97
CA LYS A 118 -9.77 -3.72 8.74
C LYS A 118 -10.68 -3.62 7.53
N ASN A 119 -11.17 -2.41 7.22
CA ASN A 119 -12.08 -2.15 6.10
C ASN A 119 -11.38 -1.92 4.75
N ILE A 120 -10.12 -2.32 4.66
CA ILE A 120 -9.42 -2.47 3.38
C ILE A 120 -9.75 -3.85 2.80
N SER A 121 -10.37 -3.86 1.63
CA SER A 121 -10.66 -5.05 0.85
C SER A 121 -9.58 -5.24 -0.21
N TYR A 122 -8.96 -6.42 -0.24
CA TYR A 122 -7.91 -6.76 -1.18
C TYR A 122 -8.01 -8.23 -1.57
N TYR A 123 -7.87 -8.50 -2.87
CA TYR A 123 -7.94 -9.84 -3.41
C TYR A 123 -6.56 -10.33 -3.85
N TYR A 124 -6.25 -11.56 -3.47
CA TYR A 124 -5.06 -12.28 -3.88
C TYR A 124 -5.35 -13.78 -3.89
N VAL A 125 -4.61 -14.53 -4.68
CA VAL A 125 -4.70 -15.99 -4.77
C VAL A 125 -3.31 -16.59 -4.72
N ILE A 126 -3.09 -17.52 -3.80
CA ILE A 126 -1.86 -18.30 -3.71
C ILE A 126 -2.17 -19.72 -4.22
N GLN A 127 -1.42 -20.16 -5.21
CA GLN A 127 -1.47 -21.49 -5.80
C GLN A 127 -0.04 -22.01 -5.93
N ASP A 128 0.35 -22.92 -5.04
CA ASP A 128 1.71 -23.44 -4.92
C ASP A 128 2.75 -22.31 -4.80
N SER A 129 3.65 -22.18 -5.78
CA SER A 129 4.66 -21.12 -5.88
C SER A 129 4.19 -19.86 -6.59
N CYS A 130 2.95 -19.82 -7.09
CA CYS A 130 2.40 -18.72 -7.87
C CYS A 130 1.42 -17.89 -7.05
N ILE A 131 1.59 -16.59 -7.09
CA ILE A 131 0.82 -15.61 -6.32
C ILE A 131 0.24 -14.61 -7.32
N ASN A 132 -1.08 -14.64 -7.45
CA ASN A 132 -1.80 -13.69 -8.29
C ASN A 132 -2.35 -12.58 -7.40
N ILE A 133 -1.97 -11.34 -7.70
CA ILE A 133 -2.31 -10.16 -6.91
C ILE A 133 -3.08 -9.14 -7.75
N ASP A 134 -3.88 -8.32 -7.07
CA ASP A 134 -4.53 -7.14 -7.67
C ASP A 134 -3.65 -5.90 -7.51
N SER A 135 -3.76 -4.97 -8.46
CA SER A 135 -3.01 -3.70 -8.42
C SER A 135 -3.51 -2.72 -7.36
N PHE A 136 -4.82 -2.76 -7.08
CA PHE A 136 -5.48 -1.86 -6.17
C PHE A 136 -6.19 -2.60 -5.03
N PHE A 137 -6.17 -1.99 -3.85
CA PHE A 137 -7.11 -2.32 -2.79
C PHE A 137 -8.31 -1.37 -2.84
N LYS A 138 -9.48 -1.87 -2.42
CA LYS A 138 -10.70 -1.07 -2.26
C LYS A 138 -10.85 -0.67 -0.79
N ILE A 139 -11.18 0.59 -0.54
CA ILE A 139 -11.71 1.02 0.75
C ILE A 139 -13.22 0.77 0.71
N ASN A 140 -13.74 0.06 1.71
CA ASN A 140 -15.16 -0.24 1.77
C ASN A 140 -16.01 1.03 1.79
N ASP A 141 -17.17 0.92 1.15
CA ASP A 141 -18.17 1.97 1.12
C ASP A 141 -18.59 2.21 2.60
N ASP A 142 -18.70 3.48 3.03
CA ASP A 142 -18.92 3.95 4.42
C ASP A 142 -17.67 4.19 5.29
N VAL A 143 -16.45 3.96 4.79
CA VAL A 143 -15.21 4.25 5.54
C VAL A 143 -14.52 5.51 5.04
N LYS A 144 -14.15 6.39 5.97
CA LYS A 144 -13.43 7.64 5.66
C LYS A 144 -12.02 7.36 5.16
N ILE A 145 -11.56 8.10 4.16
CA ILE A 145 -10.16 8.05 3.71
C ILE A 145 -9.28 8.74 4.75
N ARG A 146 -8.45 7.96 5.47
CA ARG A 146 -7.56 8.37 6.55
C ARG A 146 -6.20 7.66 6.41
N ASN A 147 -5.52 7.90 5.30
CA ASN A 147 -4.19 7.34 5.03
C ASN A 147 -4.15 5.80 5.13
N GLN A 148 -5.17 5.13 4.57
CA GLN A 148 -5.17 3.68 4.41
C GLN A 148 -4.08 3.26 3.44
N SER A 149 -3.37 2.20 3.78
CA SER A 149 -2.42 1.59 2.85
C SER A 149 -2.39 0.07 3.01
N LEU A 150 -1.99 -0.58 1.93
CA LEU A 150 -1.78 -2.02 1.89
C LEU A 150 -0.35 -2.28 1.45
N SER A 151 0.39 -3.04 2.25
CA SER A 151 1.71 -3.54 1.90
C SER A 151 1.71 -5.06 1.83
N LEU A 152 2.30 -5.59 0.76
CA LEU A 152 2.62 -6.99 0.56
C LEU A 152 4.10 -7.18 0.85
N ASN A 153 4.40 -7.69 2.02
CA ASN A 153 5.77 -7.87 2.49
C ASN A 153 6.16 -9.33 2.27
N PHE A 154 7.02 -9.57 1.28
CA PHE A 154 7.57 -10.90 1.01
C PHE A 154 8.84 -11.09 1.81
N TYR A 155 8.87 -12.13 2.62
CA TYR A 155 10.03 -12.53 3.41
C TYR A 155 10.66 -13.75 2.76
N LEU A 156 11.90 -13.60 2.32
CA LEU A 156 12.64 -14.63 1.60
C LEU A 156 13.86 -15.08 2.42
N PRO A 157 14.05 -16.40 2.62
CA PRO A 157 15.31 -16.94 3.11
C PRO A 157 16.43 -16.79 2.08
N ASN A 158 17.67 -16.99 2.50
CA ASN A 158 18.79 -17.06 1.57
C ASN A 158 18.61 -18.19 0.54
N SER A 159 19.06 -17.95 -0.69
CA SER A 159 18.94 -18.83 -1.85
C SER A 159 17.52 -18.99 -2.42
N PHE A 160 16.54 -18.24 -1.91
CA PHE A 160 15.22 -18.15 -2.54
C PHE A 160 15.22 -17.04 -3.59
N SER A 161 14.47 -17.26 -4.66
CA SER A 161 14.26 -16.25 -5.70
C SER A 161 12.80 -15.88 -5.85
N ILE A 162 12.54 -14.63 -6.18
CA ILE A 162 11.20 -14.14 -6.48
C ILE A 162 11.21 -13.52 -7.87
N LYS A 163 10.23 -13.91 -8.68
CA LYS A 163 10.05 -13.42 -10.04
C LYS A 163 8.79 -12.58 -10.11
N PHE A 164 8.91 -11.37 -10.63
CA PHE A 164 7.81 -10.47 -10.91
C PHE A 164 7.58 -10.36 -12.42
N ASP A 165 6.31 -10.34 -12.83
CA ASP A 165 5.92 -9.92 -14.17
C ASP A 165 5.99 -8.39 -14.35
N GLU A 166 5.87 -7.91 -15.59
CA GLU A 166 5.93 -6.49 -15.93
C GLU A 166 4.97 -5.63 -15.08
N GLN A 167 3.79 -6.16 -14.77
CA GLN A 167 2.73 -5.41 -14.10
C GLN A 167 2.99 -5.33 -12.59
N SER A 168 3.30 -6.44 -11.94
CA SER A 168 3.63 -6.51 -10.51
C SER A 168 4.91 -5.74 -10.16
N LEU A 169 5.87 -5.62 -11.09
CA LEU A 169 7.05 -4.77 -10.91
C LEU A 169 6.73 -3.31 -10.63
N LYS A 170 5.59 -2.80 -11.14
CA LYS A 170 5.18 -1.41 -10.94
C LYS A 170 4.80 -1.12 -9.49
N LEU A 171 4.40 -2.14 -8.74
CA LEU A 171 4.04 -2.03 -7.32
C LEU A 171 5.25 -2.16 -6.38
N LEU A 172 6.40 -2.58 -6.91
CA LEU A 172 7.59 -2.82 -6.12
C LEU A 172 8.14 -1.50 -5.57
N ASN A 173 8.43 -1.49 -4.27
CA ASN A 173 8.99 -0.33 -3.62
C ASN A 173 10.41 -0.06 -4.13
N LYS A 174 10.52 1.02 -4.91
CA LYS A 174 11.76 1.43 -5.58
C LYS A 174 12.92 1.71 -4.63
N SER A 175 12.65 2.04 -3.36
CA SER A 175 13.69 2.30 -2.37
C SER A 175 14.54 1.08 -2.01
N ILE A 176 14.05 -0.12 -2.30
CA ILE A 176 14.67 -1.39 -1.91
C ILE A 176 15.60 -1.93 -3.00
N ILE A 177 15.59 -1.35 -4.21
CA ILE A 177 16.23 -1.96 -5.38
C ILE A 177 17.53 -1.22 -5.75
N PRO A 178 18.68 -1.92 -5.72
CA PRO A 178 19.91 -1.40 -6.29
C PRO A 178 19.71 -1.28 -7.81
N ASP A 179 19.61 -0.05 -8.32
CA ASP A 179 19.29 0.31 -9.71
C ASP A 179 17.80 0.34 -10.10
N SER A 180 16.98 0.96 -9.26
CA SER A 180 15.54 1.17 -9.51
C SER A 180 15.20 1.94 -10.80
N LYS A 181 16.19 2.55 -11.49
CA LYS A 181 15.99 3.33 -12.71
C LYS A 181 15.73 2.45 -13.94
N ARG A 182 16.15 1.19 -13.92
CA ARG A 182 16.00 0.25 -15.04
C ARG A 182 14.67 -0.51 -15.06
N LEU A 183 14.08 -0.73 -13.88
CA LEU A 183 12.82 -1.46 -13.68
C LEU A 183 11.67 -1.10 -14.65
N PRO A 184 11.41 0.18 -14.99
CA PRO A 184 10.28 0.52 -15.85
C PRO A 184 10.40 0.00 -17.29
N ARG A 185 11.57 -0.50 -17.70
CA ARG A 185 11.84 -1.02 -19.05
C ARG A 185 11.86 -2.55 -19.10
N MET A 186 11.72 -3.22 -17.96
CA MET A 186 11.90 -4.66 -17.83
C MET A 186 10.56 -5.38 -17.99
N VAL A 187 10.56 -6.46 -18.79
CA VAL A 187 9.35 -7.28 -19.03
C VAL A 187 9.11 -8.23 -17.85
N GLN A 188 10.15 -8.58 -17.12
CA GLN A 188 10.13 -9.38 -15.91
C GLN A 188 11.37 -9.04 -15.06
N ALA A 189 11.34 -9.32 -13.77
CA ALA A 189 12.55 -9.26 -12.96
C ALA A 189 12.63 -10.45 -12.02
N VAL A 190 13.84 -10.97 -11.85
CA VAL A 190 14.13 -12.01 -10.85
C VAL A 190 15.07 -11.44 -9.81
N PHE A 191 14.61 -11.41 -8.56
CA PHE A 191 15.42 -11.06 -7.41
C PHE A 191 15.82 -12.32 -6.66
N LEU A 192 17.11 -12.46 -6.37
CA LEU A 192 17.67 -13.52 -5.55
C LEU A 192 18.05 -12.94 -4.19
N MET A 193 17.64 -13.62 -3.12
CA MET A 193 18.06 -13.28 -1.76
C MET A 193 19.38 -13.98 -1.45
N GLN A 194 20.45 -13.21 -1.24
CA GLN A 194 21.77 -13.73 -0.92
C GLN A 194 22.46 -12.85 0.12
N ASN A 195 23.02 -13.47 1.17
CA ASN A 195 23.73 -12.77 2.24
C ASN A 195 22.90 -11.64 2.91
N LYS A 196 21.58 -11.83 3.02
CA LYS A 196 20.63 -10.82 3.52
C LYS A 196 20.44 -9.60 2.61
N GLU A 197 20.93 -9.65 1.38
CA GLU A 197 20.78 -8.61 0.37
C GLU A 197 20.02 -9.14 -0.86
N LEU A 198 19.30 -8.23 -1.52
CA LEU A 198 18.57 -8.52 -2.74
C LEU A 198 19.45 -8.23 -3.95
N GLN A 199 19.66 -9.23 -4.80
CA GLN A 199 20.38 -9.10 -6.05
C GLN A 199 19.44 -9.28 -7.23
N LEU A 200 19.49 -8.36 -8.19
CA LEU A 200 18.79 -8.50 -9.46
C LEU A 200 19.57 -9.46 -10.37
N VAL A 201 18.97 -10.61 -10.72
CA VAL A 201 19.64 -11.69 -11.45
C VAL A 201 19.24 -11.73 -12.93
N SER A 202 18.04 -11.26 -13.29
CA SER A 202 17.58 -11.22 -14.68
C SER A 202 16.60 -10.09 -14.93
N GLU A 203 16.69 -9.52 -16.13
CA GLU A 203 15.70 -8.65 -16.79
C GLU A 203 14.89 -9.40 -17.87
#